data_AF-A0A2A2IYQ8-F1
#
_entry.id   AF-A0A2A2IYQ8-F1
#
_cell.length_a   1.000
_cell.length_b   1.000
_cell.length_c   1.000
_cell.angle_alpha   90.00
_cell.angle_beta   90.00
_cell.angle_gamma   90.00
#
_symmetry.space_group_name_H-M   'P 1'
#
loop_
_entity.id
_entity.type
_entity.pdbx_description
1 polymer ?
#
loop_
_entity_poly.entity_id
_entity_poly.type
_entity_poly.pdbx_seq_one_letter_code
_entity_poly.pdbx_strand_id
1 'polypeptide(L)' 'MFGKRSLDPAPRSHYRSERVSAINGQYFFSTREGTLEGPYFTRVDAERNIDQYIRRMQQASALIARASSLSN' A
#
# COMPACT_ATOMS: atom_id res chain seq x y z
N MET A 1 -30.33 22.97 8.89
CA MET A 1 -29.98 21.84 8.01
C MET A 1 -28.67 22.19 7.32
N PHE A 2 -27.55 21.58 7.74
CA PHE A 2 -26.20 22.00 7.31
C PHE A 2 -26.00 21.80 5.80
N GLY A 3 -25.60 22.87 5.13
CA GLY A 3 -25.46 22.96 3.68
C GLY A 3 -24.44 21.98 3.12
N LYS A 4 -24.91 21.03 2.32
CA LYS A 4 -24.05 20.32 1.36
C LYS A 4 -23.74 21.25 0.19
N ARG A 5 -22.46 21.38 -0.16
CA ARG A 5 -22.05 21.94 -1.46
C ARG A 5 -22.48 20.94 -2.54
N SER A 6 -23.12 21.42 -3.61
CA SER A 6 -23.63 20.62 -4.74
C SER A 6 -22.55 19.88 -5.55
N LEU A 7 -21.28 20.12 -5.23
CA LEU A 7 -20.09 19.63 -5.96
C LEU A 7 -19.45 18.39 -5.33
N ASP A 8 -19.90 17.92 -4.16
CA ASP A 8 -19.32 16.71 -3.55
C ASP A 8 -19.84 15.44 -4.26
N PRO A 9 -18.95 14.62 -4.87
CA PRO A 9 -19.33 13.40 -5.56
C PRO A 9 -19.65 12.30 -4.55
N ALA A 10 -20.85 12.35 -3.99
CA ALA A 10 -21.40 11.40 -3.00
C ALA A 10 -20.60 11.29 -1.67
N PRO A 11 -21.25 10.90 -0.55
CA PRO A 11 -20.52 10.60 0.68
C PRO A 11 -19.62 9.37 0.46
N ARG A 12 -18.29 9.56 0.51
CA ARG A 12 -17.30 8.47 0.43
C ARG A 12 -16.54 8.35 1.74
N SER A 13 -16.68 7.21 2.40
CA SER A 13 -15.89 6.88 3.59
C SER A 13 -14.51 6.37 3.16
N HIS A 14 -13.47 7.14 3.45
CA HIS A 14 -12.09 6.70 3.26
C HIS A 14 -11.60 6.03 4.55
N TYR A 15 -11.60 4.71 4.58
CA TYR A 15 -10.90 3.98 5.64
C TYR A 15 -9.41 4.01 5.35
N ARG A 16 -8.67 4.83 6.11
CA ARG A 16 -7.21 4.67 6.19
C ARG A 16 -6.93 3.44 7.04
N SER A 17 -6.93 2.26 6.43
CA SER A 17 -6.36 1.09 7.09
C SER A 17 -4.85 1.29 7.21
N GLU A 18 -4.39 1.45 8.45
CA GLU A 18 -2.97 1.32 8.78
C GLU A 18 -2.49 -0.01 8.21
N ARG A 19 -1.41 0.03 7.40
CA ARG A 19 -0.91 -1.17 6.72
C ARG A 19 -0.03 -2.04 7.62
N VAL A 20 0.27 -1.58 8.84
CA VAL A 20 1.13 -2.26 9.81
C VAL A 20 0.31 -2.89 10.91
N SER A 21 0.57 -4.15 11.19
CA SER A 21 -0.06 -4.94 12.26
C SER A 21 1.00 -5.45 13.23
N ALA A 22 0.69 -5.45 14.53
CA ALA A 22 1.53 -6.08 15.56
C ALA A 22 0.93 -7.45 15.93
N ILE A 23 1.70 -8.52 15.75
CA ILE A 23 1.31 -9.90 16.08
C ILE A 23 2.40 -10.46 17.00
N ASN A 24 2.02 -10.88 18.21
CA ASN A 24 2.95 -11.44 19.20
C ASN A 24 4.18 -10.57 19.50
N GLY A 25 4.02 -9.24 19.51
CA GLY A 25 5.11 -8.30 19.74
C GLY A 25 6.05 -8.09 18.54
N GLN A 26 5.75 -8.68 17.39
CA GLN A 26 6.46 -8.46 16.13
C GLN A 26 5.60 -7.64 15.18
N TYR A 27 6.24 -6.86 14.31
CA TYR A 27 5.55 -6.01 13.35
C TYR A 27 5.52 -6.64 11.96
N PHE A 28 4.40 -6.50 11.29
CA PHE A 28 4.19 -6.98 9.92
C PHE A 28 3.50 -5.90 9.11
N PHE A 29 3.62 -5.92 7.79
CA PHE A 29 2.76 -5.11 6.95
C PHE A 29 1.98 -5.95 5.94
N SER A 30 0.78 -5.50 5.60
CA SER A 30 -0.06 -6.12 4.57
C SER A 30 0.24 -5.54 3.20
N THR A 31 0.32 -6.41 2.19
CA THR A 31 0.42 -6.04 0.77
C THR A 31 -0.98 -5.96 0.14
N ARG A 32 -1.11 -5.47 -1.09
CA ARG A 32 -2.44 -5.45 -1.78
C ARG A 32 -2.81 -6.83 -2.31
N GLU A 33 -1.82 -7.69 -2.42
CA GLU A 33 -1.85 -9.06 -2.90
C GLU A 33 -2.31 -10.03 -1.80
N GLY A 34 -2.56 -9.51 -0.59
CA GLY A 34 -3.03 -10.29 0.55
C GLY A 34 -1.91 -11.00 1.32
N THR A 35 -0.64 -10.71 1.03
CA THR A 35 0.49 -11.25 1.79
C THR A 35 0.79 -10.39 3.02
N LEU A 36 1.41 -11.02 4.01
CA LEU A 36 1.86 -10.40 5.24
C LEU A 36 3.39 -10.47 5.28
N GLU A 37 4.05 -9.33 5.13
CA GLU A 37 5.50 -9.24 5.06
C GLU A 37 6.08 -8.89 6.44
N GLY A 38 7.18 -9.55 6.81
CA GLY A 38 7.81 -9.44 8.13
C GLY A 38 8.35 -10.80 8.60
N PRO A 39 8.69 -10.95 9.89
CA PRO A 39 8.54 -9.97 10.98
C PRO A 39 9.60 -8.86 10.98
N TYR A 40 9.20 -7.68 11.46
CA TYR A 40 10.07 -6.54 11.74
C TYR A 40 10.16 -6.29 13.24
N PHE A 41 11.33 -5.86 13.69
CA PHE A 41 11.62 -5.61 15.10
C PHE A 41 10.93 -4.35 15.62
N THR A 42 10.86 -3.30 14.79
CA THR A 42 10.16 -2.05 15.11
C THR A 42 9.11 -1.70 14.08
N ARG A 43 8.11 -0.92 14.50
CA ARG A 43 7.10 -0.33 13.60
C ARG A 43 7.75 0.52 12.50
N VAL A 44 8.77 1.29 12.85
CA VAL A 44 9.50 2.16 11.91
C VAL A 44 10.19 1.34 10.82
N ASP A 45 10.74 0.17 11.16
CA ASP A 45 11.34 -0.72 10.16
C ASP A 45 10.28 -1.30 9.22
N ALA A 46 9.11 -1.68 9.74
CA ALA A 46 8.00 -2.12 8.90
C ALA A 46 7.57 -1.01 7.92
N GLU A 47 7.41 0.22 8.39
CA GLU A 47 7.05 1.39 7.58
C GLU A 47 8.08 1.66 6.47
N ARG A 48 9.38 1.64 6.80
CA ARG A 48 10.45 1.78 5.79
C ARG A 48 10.43 0.67 4.76
N ASN A 49 10.11 -0.57 5.17
CA ASN A 49 10.03 -1.69 4.25
C ASN A 49 8.80 -1.61 3.34
N ILE A 50 7.69 -1.03 3.79
CA ILE A 50 6.54 -0.72 2.92
C ILE A 50 6.99 0.16 1.75
N ASP A 51 7.71 1.25 2.01
CA ASP A 51 8.18 2.16 0.96
C ASP A 51 9.12 1.45 -0.02
N GLN A 52 10.02 0.60 0.48
CA GLN A 52 10.91 -0.18 -0.37
C GLN A 52 10.17 -1.22 -1.21
N TYR A 53 9.15 -1.86 -0.63
CA TYR A 53 8.29 -2.82 -1.35
C TYR A 53 7.55 -2.12 -2.50
N ILE A 54 6.93 -0.97 -2.22
CA ILE A 54 6.22 -0.18 -3.24
C ILE A 54 7.15 0.20 -4.38
N ARG A 55 8.36 0.69 -4.06
CA ARG A 55 9.37 1.04 -5.09
C ARG A 55 9.75 -0.17 -5.95
N ARG A 56 10.00 -1.33 -5.34
CA ARG A 56 10.30 -2.57 -6.06
C ARG A 56 9.17 -3.00 -6.99
N MET A 57 7.93 -2.92 -6.53
CA MET A 57 6.75 -3.27 -7.35
C MET A 57 6.53 -2.31 -8.51
N GLN A 58 6.75 -1.01 -8.30
CA GLN A 58 6.70 0.00 -9.36
C GLN A 58 7.81 -0.20 -10.41
N GLN A 59 9.02 -0.57 -9.97
CA GLN A 59 10.12 -0.88 -10.88
C GLN A 59 9.83 -2.15 -11.69
N ALA A 60 9.36 -3.21 -11.03
CA ALA A 60 9.00 -4.46 -11.69
C ALA A 60 7.89 -4.25 -12.74
N SER A 61 6.84 -3.51 -12.40
CA SER A 61 5.75 -3.22 -13.35
C SER A 61 6.23 -2.40 -14.55
N ALA A 62 7.10 -1.40 -14.34
CA ALA A 62 7.69 -0.62 -15.43
C ALA A 62 8.57 -1.47 -16.37
N LEU A 63 9.36 -2.39 -15.81
CA LEU A 63 10.18 -3.31 -16.61
C LEU A 63 9.33 -4.27 -17.43
N ILE A 64 8.28 -4.85 -16.84
CA ILE A 64 7.33 -5.73 -17.53
C ILE A 64 6.66 -4.97 -18.69
N ALA A 65 6.13 -3.77 -18.43
CA ALA A 65 5.49 -2.95 -19.47
C ALA A 65 6.44 -2.64 -20.63
N ARG A 66 7.71 -2.31 -20.34
CA ARG A 66 8.72 -2.07 -21.37
C ARG A 66 9.04 -3.33 -22.17
N ALA A 67 9.18 -4.48 -21.52
CA ALA A 67 9.44 -5.74 -22.21
C ALA A 67 8.29 -6.08 -23.19
N SER A 68 7.04 -5.92 -22.76
CA SER A 68 5.87 -6.13 -23.63
C SER A 68 5.82 -5.17 -24.82
N SER A 69 6.33 -3.94 -24.70
CA SER A 69 6.38 -2.99 -25.83
C SER A 69 7.45 -3.32 -26.88
N LEU A 70 8.46 -4.11 -26.53
CA LEU A 70 9.56 -4.48 -27.43
C LEU A 70 9.27 -5.76 -28.23
N SER A 71 8.22 -6.50 -27.87
CA SER A 71 7.84 -7.76 -28.54
C SER A 71 6.79 -7.58 -29.64
N ASN A 72 6.50 -6.35 -30.07
CA ASN A 72 5.53 -6.01 -31.12
C ASN A 72 6.21 -5.32 -32.31
#